data_AF-A0A917URC4-F1
#
_entry.id   AF-A0A917URC4-F1
#
_cell.length_a   1.000
_cell.length_b   1.000
_cell.length_c   1.000
_cell.angle_alpha   90.00
_cell.angle_beta   90.00
_cell.angle_gamma   90.00
#
_symmetry.space_group_name_H-M   'P 1'
#
loop_
_entity.id
_entity.type
_entity.pdbx_description
1 polymer ?
#
loop_
_entity_poly.entity_id
_entity_poly.type
_entity_poly.pdbx_seq_one_letter_code
_entity_poly.pdbx_strand_id
1 'polypeptide(L)'
;MTPQADPDQATLLLTIDVLDDTTGMAEVEDDQGRNFELPAAWLPDAAEGRAYRALPTPGGVTFVPLAGGARELRERSKQTLLEFSDEHDEDAPSPTPPPRRSEA
;
A
#
# COMPACT_ATOMS: atom_id res chain seq x y z
N MET A 1 -5.90 -2.71 -37.15
CA MET A 1 -4.97 -2.79 -36.00
C MET A 1 -5.82 -2.76 -34.75
N THR A 2 -6.11 -3.92 -34.17
CA THR A 2 -6.74 -4.01 -32.86
C THR A 2 -5.72 -3.53 -31.83
N PRO A 3 -6.05 -2.60 -30.91
CA PRO A 3 -5.18 -2.33 -29.78
C PRO A 3 -5.10 -3.63 -29.00
N GLN A 4 -3.93 -4.26 -29.02
CA GLN A 4 -3.60 -5.39 -28.18
C GLN A 4 -3.57 -4.83 -26.77
N ALA A 5 -4.67 -4.97 -26.03
CA ALA A 5 -4.70 -4.61 -24.62
C ALA A 5 -3.59 -5.40 -23.94
N ASP A 6 -2.55 -4.70 -23.49
CA ASP A 6 -1.48 -5.30 -22.72
C ASP A 6 -2.13 -6.05 -21.53
N PRO A 7 -2.02 -7.39 -21.45
CA PRO A 7 -2.66 -8.16 -20.38
C PRO A 7 -2.10 -7.80 -18.99
N ASP A 8 -0.97 -7.11 -18.95
CA ASP A 8 -0.33 -6.58 -17.75
C ASP A 8 -1.03 -5.32 -17.19
N GLN A 9 -1.72 -4.53 -18.03
CA GLN A 9 -2.35 -3.26 -17.64
C GLN A 9 -3.74 -3.40 -17.01
N ALA A 10 -4.40 -4.55 -17.16
CA ALA A 10 -5.74 -4.79 -16.61
C ALA A 10 -5.74 -5.56 -15.29
N THR A 11 -4.55 -5.75 -14.70
CA THR A 11 -4.35 -6.57 -13.52
C THR A 11 -4.32 -5.68 -12.27
N LEU A 12 -5.29 -5.83 -11.37
CA LEU A 12 -5.29 -5.11 -10.09
C LEU A 12 -4.62 -5.95 -8.98
N LEU A 13 -3.78 -5.30 -8.17
CA LEU A 13 -3.27 -5.88 -6.93
C LEU A 13 -4.20 -5.49 -5.79
N LEU A 14 -4.65 -6.46 -5.01
CA LEU A 14 -5.53 -6.26 -3.86
C LEU A 14 -4.93 -6.92 -2.62
N THR A 15 -5.00 -6.27 -1.46
CA THR A 15 -4.56 -6.83 -0.18
C THR A 15 -5.71 -6.79 0.81
N ILE A 16 -5.97 -7.89 1.54
CA ILE A 16 -6.96 -7.91 2.62
C ILE A 16 -6.41 -7.10 3.79
N ASP A 17 -7.06 -5.98 4.11
CA ASP A 17 -6.74 -5.17 5.30
C ASP A 17 -7.46 -5.72 6.53
N VAL A 18 -8.78 -5.92 6.41
CA VAL A 18 -9.64 -6.46 7.47
C VAL A 18 -10.46 -7.62 6.92
N LEU A 19 -10.57 -8.69 7.71
CA LEU A 19 -11.48 -9.80 7.44
C LEU A 19 -12.52 -9.88 8.56
N ASP A 20 -13.80 -9.73 8.20
CA ASP A 20 -14.91 -9.82 9.16
C ASP A 20 -15.59 -11.21 9.07
N ASP A 21 -15.28 -12.07 10.04
CA ASP A 21 -15.85 -13.43 10.13
C ASP A 21 -17.35 -13.44 10.46
N THR A 22 -17.91 -12.34 10.97
CA THR A 22 -19.33 -12.27 11.36
C THR A 22 -20.22 -12.09 10.13
N THR A 23 -19.80 -11.23 9.21
CA THR A 23 -20.50 -10.88 7.98
C THR A 23 -20.03 -11.69 6.79
N GLY A 24 -18.82 -12.24 6.84
CA GLY A 24 -18.18 -12.95 5.73
C GLY A 24 -17.64 -12.00 4.65
N MET A 25 -17.36 -10.74 5.02
CA MET A 25 -16.84 -9.71 4.12
C MET A 25 -15.36 -9.44 4.42
N ALA A 26 -14.61 -9.11 3.37
CA ALA A 26 -13.22 -8.70 3.44
C ALA A 26 -13.10 -7.28 2.90
N GLU A 27 -12.48 -6.40 3.68
CA GLU A 27 -12.03 -5.11 3.19
C GLU A 27 -10.68 -5.31 2.49
N VAL A 28 -10.61 -4.94 1.22
CA VAL A 28 -9.40 -5.03 0.41
C VAL A 28 -8.94 -3.66 -0.06
N GLU A 29 -7.64 -3.42 0.02
CA GLU A 29 -6.97 -2.21 -0.48
C GLU A 29 -6.24 -2.51 -1.80
N ASP A 30 -6.33 -1.62 -2.78
CA ASP A 30 -5.55 -1.70 -4.02
C ASP A 30 -4.22 -0.93 -3.98
N ASP A 31 -3.42 -1.03 -5.05
CA ASP A 31 -2.11 -0.35 -5.14
C ASP A 31 -2.18 1.19 -5.20
N GLN A 32 -3.38 1.75 -5.39
CA GLN A 32 -3.68 3.18 -5.35
C GLN A 32 -4.23 3.62 -3.97
N GLY A 33 -4.31 2.71 -3.00
CA GLY A 33 -4.83 2.99 -1.66
C GLY A 33 -6.36 3.13 -1.61
N ARG A 34 -7.09 2.51 -2.54
CA ARG A 34 -8.56 2.51 -2.52
C ARG A 34 -9.07 1.25 -1.83
N ASN A 35 -10.05 1.40 -0.94
CA ASN A 35 -10.67 0.31 -0.20
C ASN A 35 -11.97 -0.15 -0.88
N PHE A 36 -12.17 -1.47 -0.94
CA PHE A 36 -13.36 -2.11 -1.46
C PHE A 36 -13.80 -3.23 -0.52
N GLU A 37 -15.11 -3.49 -0.48
CA GLU A 37 -15.66 -4.60 0.29
C GLU A 37 -16.01 -5.76 -0.65
N LEU A 38 -15.40 -6.92 -0.41
CA LEU A 38 -15.61 -8.14 -1.21
C LEU A 38 -16.05 -9.30 -0.31
N PRO A 39 -16.91 -10.22 -0.80
CA PRO A 39 -17.20 -11.45 -0.07
C PRO A 39 -15.92 -12.27 0.13
N ALA A 40 -15.61 -12.64 1.37
CA ALA A 40 -14.44 -13.45 1.68
C ALA A 40 -14.47 -14.80 0.95
N ALA A 41 -15.66 -15.33 0.67
CA ALA A 41 -15.86 -16.56 -0.10
C ALA A 41 -15.34 -16.51 -1.54
N TRP A 42 -15.11 -15.31 -2.11
CA TRP A 42 -14.51 -15.16 -3.43
C TRP A 42 -12.98 -15.25 -3.40
N LEU A 43 -12.38 -15.07 -2.22
CA LEU A 43 -10.94 -15.03 -2.02
C LEU A 43 -10.48 -16.40 -1.52
N PRO A 44 -9.73 -17.16 -2.33
CA PRO A 44 -9.22 -18.46 -1.91
C PRO A 44 -8.26 -18.29 -0.74
N ASP A 45 -8.49 -19.06 0.32
CA ASP A 45 -7.77 -18.95 1.59
C ASP A 45 -7.78 -17.49 2.11
N ALA A 46 -8.91 -16.82 2.21
CA ALA A 46 -8.95 -15.43 2.72
C ALA A 46 -8.31 -15.33 4.12
N ALA A 47 -7.43 -14.35 4.33
CA ALA A 47 -6.89 -13.97 5.64
C ALA A 47 -6.30 -12.56 5.58
N GLU A 48 -6.28 -11.86 6.71
CA GLU A 48 -5.67 -10.54 6.84
C GLU A 48 -4.22 -10.53 6.36
N GLY A 49 -3.86 -9.49 5.61
CA GLY A 49 -2.54 -9.33 5.00
C GLY A 49 -2.28 -10.23 3.78
N ARG A 50 -3.22 -11.08 3.33
CA ARG A 50 -3.05 -11.77 2.05
C ARG A 50 -3.28 -10.83 0.88
N ALA A 51 -2.47 -10.98 -0.17
CA ALA A 51 -2.68 -10.26 -1.41
C ALA A 51 -3.09 -11.19 -2.56
N TYR A 52 -3.83 -10.61 -3.50
CA TYR A 52 -4.42 -11.26 -4.64
C TYR A 52 -4.21 -10.42 -5.88
N ARG A 53 -4.02 -11.12 -6.99
CA ARG A 53 -4.04 -10.55 -8.32
C ARG A 53 -5.44 -10.73 -8.89
N ALA A 54 -6.15 -9.63 -9.11
CA ALA A 54 -7.46 -9.60 -9.74
C ALA A 54 -7.30 -9.52 -11.25
N LEU A 55 -7.75 -10.58 -11.93
CA LEU A 55 -7.67 -10.73 -13.38
C LEU A 55 -9.09 -10.64 -13.97
N PRO A 56 -9.40 -9.60 -14.76
CA PRO A 56 -10.68 -9.55 -15.45
C PRO A 56 -10.74 -10.65 -16.51
N THR A 57 -11.87 -11.33 -16.57
CA THR A 57 -12.19 -12.40 -17.51
C THR A 57 -13.50 -12.04 -18.22
N PRO A 58 -13.84 -12.68 -19.35
CA PRO A 58 -15.09 -12.41 -20.07
C PRO A 58 -16.36 -12.65 -19.23
N GLY A 59 -16.27 -13.41 -18.13
CA GLY A 59 -17.38 -13.76 -17.25
C GLY A 59 -17.34 -13.15 -15.85
N GLY A 60 -16.37 -12.27 -15.55
CA GLY A 60 -16.20 -11.69 -14.22
C GLY A 60 -14.73 -11.49 -13.86
N VAL A 61 -14.38 -11.64 -12.58
CA VAL A 61 -13.01 -11.44 -12.07
C VAL A 61 -12.52 -12.74 -11.44
N THR A 62 -11.28 -13.11 -11.72
CA THR A 62 -10.59 -14.22 -11.06
C THR A 62 -9.54 -13.67 -10.10
N PHE A 63 -9.52 -14.17 -8.86
CA PHE A 63 -8.56 -13.78 -7.84
C PHE A 63 -7.49 -14.87 -7.69
N VAL A 64 -6.24 -14.52 -7.93
CA VAL A 64 -5.09 -15.43 -7.81
C VAL A 64 -4.26 -15.03 -6.59
N PRO A 65 -4.05 -15.92 -5.58
CA PRO A 65 -3.19 -15.62 -4.45
C PRO A 65 -1.77 -15.27 -4.88
N LEU A 66 -1.21 -14.20 -4.32
CA LEU A 66 0.19 -13.84 -4.50
C LEU A 66 1.00 -14.31 -3.30
N ALA A 67 1.88 -15.28 -3.53
CA ALA A 67 2.83 -15.74 -2.52
C ALA A 67 3.77 -14.58 -2.14
N GLY A 68 3.65 -14.07 -0.90
CA GLY A 68 4.46 -12.96 -0.40
C GLY A 68 3.84 -11.57 -0.53
N GLY A 69 2.57 -11.44 -0.92
CA GLY A 69 1.91 -10.16 -1.21
C GLY A 69 1.96 -9.07 -0.12
N ALA A 70 1.72 -9.40 1.15
CA ALA A 70 1.88 -8.45 2.26
C ALA A 70 3.32 -7.91 2.38
N ARG A 71 4.30 -8.64 1.89
CA ARG A 71 5.70 -8.28 1.95
C ARG A 71 6.07 -7.28 0.86
N GLU A 72 5.59 -7.48 -0.37
CA GLU A 72 5.80 -6.55 -1.50
C GLU A 72 5.15 -5.17 -1.26
N LEU A 73 3.91 -5.11 -0.75
CA LEU A 73 3.27 -3.82 -0.43
C LEU A 73 4.03 -3.07 0.68
N ARG A 74 4.47 -3.80 1.73
CA ARG A 74 5.27 -3.22 2.83
C ARG A 74 6.67 -2.78 2.39
N GLU A 75 7.31 -3.51 1.49
CA GLU A 75 8.62 -3.16 0.94
C GLU A 75 8.52 -1.91 0.03
N ARG A 76 7.42 -1.76 -0.72
CA ARG A 76 7.08 -0.55 -1.49
C ARG A 76 6.77 0.67 -0.61
N SER A 77 5.92 0.54 0.40
CA SER A 77 5.55 1.67 1.28
C SER A 77 6.73 2.23 2.08
N LYS A 78 7.78 1.42 2.33
CA LYS A 78 9.01 1.90 2.96
C LYS A 78 9.87 2.76 2.05
N GLN A 79 9.86 2.53 0.74
CA GLN A 79 10.65 3.31 -0.22
C GLN A 79 10.12 4.75 -0.32
N THR A 80 8.81 4.92 -0.41
CA THR A 80 8.20 6.25 -0.44
C THR A 80 8.45 7.04 0.84
N LEU A 81 8.44 6.40 2.02
CA LEU A 81 8.70 7.10 3.29
C LEU A 81 10.14 7.61 3.41
N LEU A 82 11.11 6.92 2.79
CA LEU A 82 12.52 7.33 2.77
C LEU A 82 12.78 8.48 1.79
N GLU A 83 12.02 8.59 0.69
CA GLU A 83 12.14 9.70 -0.27
C GLU A 83 11.73 11.06 0.34
N PHE A 84 10.93 11.10 1.42
CA PHE A 84 10.53 12.36 2.07
C PHE A 84 11.47 12.82 3.20
N SER A 85 12.44 12.02 3.64
CA SER A 85 13.27 12.35 4.81
C SER A 85 14.58 13.08 4.50
N ASP A 86 14.90 13.32 3.22
CA ASP A 86 16.20 13.92 2.82
C ASP A 86 16.15 15.46 2.64
N GLU A 87 14.97 16.09 2.67
CA GLU A 87 14.82 17.51 2.31
C GLU A 87 14.82 18.49 3.50
N HIS A 88 15.12 18.06 4.73
CA HIS A 88 14.87 18.86 5.93
C HIS A 88 16.00 18.93 6.97
N ASP A 89 17.26 18.85 6.55
CA ASP A 89 18.41 18.97 7.48
C ASP A 89 19.46 19.98 7.01
N GLU A 90 19.08 21.18 6.54
CA GLU A 90 20.03 22.28 6.35
C GLU A 90 19.34 23.64 6.45
N ASP A 91 19.31 24.21 7.67
CA ASP A 91 19.55 25.65 7.99
C ASP A 91 18.83 26.03 9.30
N ALA A 92 19.40 25.62 10.43
CA ALA A 92 19.13 26.28 11.70
C ALA A 92 20.36 27.14 12.05
N PRO A 93 20.29 28.48 11.98
CA PRO A 93 21.40 29.31 12.42
C PRO A 93 21.58 29.15 13.94
N SER A 94 22.78 28.75 14.33
CA SER A 94 23.21 28.59 15.72
C SER A 94 22.86 29.84 16.56
N PRO A 95 22.16 29.70 17.71
CA PRO A 95 21.96 30.85 18.59
C PRO A 95 23.28 31.19 19.29
N THR A 96 23.88 32.32 18.87
CA THR A 96 24.99 32.98 19.56
C THR A 96 24.65 33.19 21.05
N PRO A 97 25.50 32.78 22.00
CA PRO A 97 25.24 33.00 23.42
C PRO A 97 25.38 34.50 23.79
N PRO A 98 24.56 35.03 24.73
CA PRO A 98 24.63 36.44 25.11
C PRO A 98 25.90 36.75 25.91
N PRO A 99 26.44 37.99 25.84
CA PRO A 99 27.61 38.37 26.61
C PRO A 99 27.31 38.41 28.10
N ARG A 100 28.19 37.79 28.91
CA ARG A 100 28.10 37.84 30.37
C ARG A 100 28.36 39.27 30.86
N ARG A 101 27.39 39.86 31.55
CA ARG A 101 27.54 41.13 32.27
C ARG A 101 28.64 40.95 33.32
N SER A 102 29.74 41.69 33.17
CA SER A 102 30.74 41.85 34.22
C SER A 102 30.23 42.87 35.22
N GLU A 103 30.04 42.45 36.45
CA GLU A 103 29.76 43.32 37.59
C GLU A 103 31.11 43.72 38.21
N ALA A 104 31.33 45.02 38.35
CA ALA A 104 32.43 45.64 39.09
C ALA A 104 31.92 46.97 39.68
#